data_AF-A0A183Q6P1-F1
#
_entry.id   AF-A0A183Q6P1-F1
#
_cell.length_a   1.000
_cell.length_b   1.000
_cell.length_c   1.000
_cell.angle_alpha   90.00
_cell.angle_beta   90.00
_cell.angle_gamma   90.00
#
_symmetry.space_group_name_H-M   'P 1'
#
loop_
_entity.id
_entity.type
_entity.pdbx_description
1 polymer ?
#
loop_
_entity_poly.entity_id
_entity_poly.type
_entity_poly.pdbx_seq_one_letter_code
_entity_poly.pdbx_strand_id
1 'polypeptide(L)'
;CQITHQFLSALYNRPVINLAKLNPILYATIPNLYLIRQLRRTLVLLWDQIIRCDGKTTEKLCECMDGRMYMLQNINDIDIYSIEVGLLL
;
A
#
# COMPACT_ATOMS: atom_id res chain seq x y z
N CYS A 1 -18.63 -8.94 18.22
CA CYS A 1 -19.79 -9.25 17.34
C CYS A 1 -19.29 -10.11 16.19
N GLN A 2 -19.86 -11.31 15.99
CA GLN A 2 -19.42 -12.28 14.96
C GLN A 2 -19.47 -11.69 13.55
N ILE A 3 -20.48 -10.86 13.27
CA ILE A 3 -20.69 -10.20 11.97
C ILE A 3 -19.55 -9.22 11.68
N THR A 4 -19.16 -8.40 12.66
CA THR A 4 -18.02 -7.47 12.51
C THR A 4 -16.73 -8.21 12.23
N HIS A 5 -16.52 -9.35 12.89
CA HIS A 5 -15.34 -10.17 12.63
C HIS A 5 -15.32 -10.71 11.20
N GLN A 6 -16.41 -11.33 10.75
CA GLN A 6 -16.52 -11.84 9.36
C GLN A 6 -16.30 -10.73 8.32
N PHE A 7 -16.87 -9.55 8.57
CA PHE A 7 -16.68 -8.38 7.72
C PHE A 7 -15.21 -7.94 7.66
N LEU A 8 -14.53 -7.81 8.81
CA LEU A 8 -13.12 -7.42 8.86
C LEU A 8 -12.22 -8.48 8.21
N SER A 9 -12.50 -9.77 8.40
CA SER A 9 -11.78 -10.85 7.72
C SER A 9 -11.90 -10.76 6.20
N ALA A 10 -13.07 -10.41 5.66
CA ALA A 10 -13.26 -10.24 4.22
C ALA A 10 -12.51 -9.03 3.63
N LEU A 11 -12.21 -8.03 4.47
CA LEU A 11 -11.45 -6.84 4.11
C LEU A 11 -9.95 -6.95 4.36
N TYR A 12 -9.48 -8.04 4.95
CA TYR A 12 -8.13 -8.15 5.50
C TYR A 12 -7.04 -7.69 4.51
N ASN A 13 -7.05 -8.20 3.28
CA ASN A 13 -6.08 -7.85 2.23
C ASN A 13 -6.59 -6.78 1.24
N ARG A 14 -7.72 -6.12 1.54
CA ARG A 14 -8.29 -5.11 0.65
C ARG A 14 -7.85 -3.70 1.04
N PRO A 15 -7.29 -2.91 0.11
CA PRO A 15 -6.88 -1.54 0.39
C PRO A 15 -8.10 -0.60 0.49
N VAL A 16 -8.67 -0.51 1.69
CA VAL A 16 -9.92 0.25 1.93
C VAL A 16 -9.76 1.38 2.95
N ILE A 17 -8.62 1.47 3.64
CA ILE A 17 -8.38 2.46 4.69
C ILE A 17 -7.58 3.63 4.12
N ASN A 18 -8.23 4.76 3.89
CA ASN A 18 -7.52 6.00 3.53
C ASN A 18 -7.16 6.78 4.80
N LEU A 19 -5.90 6.73 5.22
CA LEU A 19 -5.44 7.34 6.47
C LEU A 19 -5.43 8.86 6.41
N ALA A 20 -5.17 9.47 5.26
CA ALA A 20 -5.23 10.93 5.11
C ALA A 20 -6.66 11.48 5.26
N LYS A 21 -7.67 10.73 4.79
CA LYS A 21 -9.09 11.07 4.98
C LYS A 21 -9.59 10.74 6.38
N LEU A 22 -9.11 9.65 6.97
CA LEU A 22 -9.55 9.20 8.29
C LEU A 22 -8.98 10.09 9.40
N ASN A 23 -7.66 10.27 9.43
CA ASN A 23 -6.98 11.12 10.39
C ASN A 23 -5.54 11.47 9.91
N PRO A 24 -5.33 12.64 9.28
CA PRO A 24 -4.02 13.01 8.74
C PRO A 24 -2.96 13.24 9.82
N ILE A 25 -3.35 13.48 11.08
CA ILE A 25 -2.43 13.70 12.21
C ILE A 25 -1.60 12.42 12.47
N LEU A 26 -2.09 11.24 12.10
CA LEU A 26 -1.36 9.98 12.27
C LEU A 26 0.02 10.01 11.63
N TYR A 27 0.21 10.72 10.51
CA TYR A 27 1.51 10.88 9.89
C TYR A 27 2.47 11.80 10.66
N ALA A 28 1.96 12.71 11.49
CA ALA A 28 2.80 13.53 12.36
C ALA A 28 3.14 12.78 13.65
N THR A 29 2.22 11.96 14.15
CA THR A 29 2.33 11.30 15.46
C THR A 29 3.04 9.94 15.40
N ILE A 30 3.00 9.23 14.27
CA ILE A 30 3.57 7.89 14.12
C ILE A 30 4.73 7.95 13.11
N PRO A 31 6.00 8.04 13.56
CA PRO A 31 7.15 8.21 12.68
C PRO A 31 7.28 7.13 11.61
N ASN A 32 7.05 5.86 11.96
CA ASN A 32 7.11 4.76 10.98
C ASN A 32 6.07 4.91 9.87
N LEU A 33 4.88 5.44 10.20
CA LEU A 33 3.83 5.66 9.22
C LEU A 33 4.20 6.79 8.24
N TYR A 34 4.85 7.85 8.76
CA TYR A 34 5.43 8.90 7.92
C TYR A 34 6.49 8.34 6.97
N LEU A 35 7.42 7.53 7.48
CA LEU A 35 8.48 6.92 6.67
C LEU A 35 7.90 6.02 5.58
N ILE A 36 6.92 5.18 5.91
CA ILE A 36 6.22 4.34 4.92
C ILE A 36 5.54 5.21 3.86
N ARG A 37 4.89 6.31 4.25
CA ARG A 37 4.29 7.24 3.29
C ARG A 37 5.32 7.83 2.33
N GLN A 38 6.49 8.25 2.82
CA GLN A 38 7.54 8.77 1.95
C GLN A 38 8.15 7.68 1.06
N LEU A 39 8.38 6.49 1.60
CA LEU A 39 8.86 5.34 0.84
C LEU A 39 7.90 5.02 -0.32
N ARG A 40 6.59 4.98 -0.06
CA ARG A 40 5.59 4.78 -1.12
C ARG A 40 5.64 5.88 -2.19
N ARG A 41 5.89 7.16 -1.83
CA ARG A 41 6.05 8.25 -2.83
C ARG A 41 7.18 7.92 -3.78
N THR A 42 8.33 7.58 -3.22
CA THR A 42 9.54 7.24 -3.98
C THR A 42 9.31 6.02 -4.85
N LEU A 43 8.68 4.97 -4.31
CA LEU A 43 8.46 3.73 -5.03
C LEU A 43 7.45 3.88 -6.18
N VAL A 44 6.40 4.69 -6.03
CA VAL A 44 5.46 5.01 -7.13
C VAL A 44 6.19 5.70 -8.28
N LEU A 45 7.06 6.67 -7.98
CA LEU A 45 7.84 7.37 -8.99
C LEU A 45 8.84 6.42 -9.67
N LEU A 46 9.51 5.57 -8.89
CA LEU A 46 10.42 4.55 -9.43
C LEU A 46 9.67 3.56 -10.34
N TRP A 47 8.47 3.13 -9.92
CA TRP A 47 7.63 2.25 -10.70
C TRP A 47 7.28 2.84 -12.07
N ASP A 48 6.88 4.11 -12.15
CA ASP A 48 6.60 4.79 -13.42
C ASP A 48 7.80 4.81 -14.38
N GLN A 49 9.03 4.78 -13.86
CA GLN A 49 10.23 4.64 -14.68
C GLN A 49 10.46 3.18 -15.11
N ILE A 50 10.36 2.23 -14.18
CA ILE A 50 10.60 0.81 -14.43
C ILE A 50 9.68 0.26 -15.53
N ILE A 51 8.39 0.62 -15.51
CA ILE A 51 7.42 0.13 -16.50
C ILE A 51 7.76 0.55 -17.94
N ARG A 52 8.59 1.59 -18.11
CA ARG A 52 9.04 2.10 -19.41
C ARG A 52 10.34 1.45 -19.89
N CYS A 53 11.07 0.78 -19.00
CA CYS A 53 12.38 0.20 -19.30
C CYS A 53 12.28 -1.18 -19.96
N ASP A 54 11.60 -2.13 -19.32
CA ASP A 54 11.50 -3.51 -19.80
C ASP A 54 10.21 -4.18 -19.30
N GLY A 55 9.43 -4.73 -20.24
CA GLY A 55 8.16 -5.41 -19.93
C GLY A 55 8.35 -6.68 -19.12
N LYS A 56 9.42 -7.45 -19.35
CA LYS A 56 9.67 -8.70 -18.61
C LYS A 56 10.07 -8.45 -17.16
N THR A 57 10.88 -7.44 -16.91
CA THR A 57 11.24 -6.99 -15.56
C THR A 57 10.02 -6.48 -14.81
N THR A 58 9.16 -5.73 -15.50
CA THR A 58 7.89 -5.22 -14.96
C THR A 58 6.98 -6.37 -14.54
N GLU A 59 6.81 -7.38 -15.39
CA GLU A 59 5.99 -8.56 -15.12
C GLU A 59 6.50 -9.32 -13.87
N LYS A 60 7.80 -9.60 -13.80
CA LYS A 60 8.40 -10.25 -12.62
C LYS A 60 8.22 -9.45 -11.34
N LEU A 61 8.34 -8.13 -11.39
CA LEU A 61 8.12 -7.28 -10.23
C LEU A 61 6.64 -7.28 -9.81
N CYS A 62 5.70 -7.28 -10.76
CA CYS A 62 4.28 -7.44 -10.46
C CYS A 62 4.00 -8.75 -9.71
N GLU A 63 4.62 -9.85 -10.15
CA GLU A 63 4.51 -11.15 -9.47
C GLU A 63 5.07 -11.11 -8.05
N CYS A 64 6.21 -10.46 -7.83
CA CYS A 64 6.81 -10.32 -6.48
C CYS A 64 5.95 -9.49 -5.50
N MET A 65 5.07 -8.63 -5.99
CA MET A 65 4.28 -7.74 -5.12
C MET A 65 3.07 -8.42 -4.47
N ASP A 66 2.67 -9.61 -4.94
CA ASP A 66 1.67 -10.48 -4.32
C ASP A 66 0.39 -9.74 -3.84
N GLY A 67 -0.30 -9.08 -4.77
CA GLY A 67 -1.53 -8.33 -4.47
C GLY A 67 -1.33 -6.94 -3.85
N ARG A 68 -0.10 -6.55 -3.48
CA ARG A 68 0.23 -5.22 -2.92
C ARG A 68 0.54 -4.16 -3.97
N MET A 69 0.13 -4.40 -5.22
CA MET A 69 0.36 -3.47 -6.35
C MET A 69 -0.23 -2.08 -6.11
N TYR A 70 -1.31 -1.98 -5.34
CA TYR A 70 -1.90 -0.70 -4.92
C TYR A 70 -0.91 0.21 -4.16
N MET A 71 0.18 -0.35 -3.61
CA MET A 71 1.22 0.43 -2.96
C MET A 71 2.12 1.21 -3.92
N LEU A 72 2.16 0.80 -5.20
CA LEU A 72 3.11 1.27 -6.22
C LEU A 72 2.46 1.94 -7.44
N GLN A 73 1.21 1.60 -7.76
CA GLN A 73 0.63 1.92 -9.06
C GLN A 73 0.23 3.39 -9.23
N ASN A 74 -0.15 4.09 -8.16
CA ASN A 74 -0.76 5.41 -8.27
C ASN A 74 -0.42 6.30 -7.07
N ILE A 75 0.03 7.51 -7.37
CA ILE A 75 0.37 8.51 -6.35
C ILE A 75 -0.85 8.95 -5.53
N ASN A 76 -2.05 8.88 -6.12
CA ASN A 76 -3.31 9.21 -5.45
C ASN A 76 -3.71 8.17 -4.39
N ASP A 77 -3.18 6.95 -4.50
CA ASP A 77 -3.52 5.83 -3.61
C ASP A 77 -2.53 5.69 -2.45
N ILE A 78 -1.59 6.63 -2.32
CA ILE A 78 -0.49 6.57 -1.37
C ILE A 78 -0.93 6.50 0.09
N ASP A 79 -2.10 7.06 0.37
CA ASP A 79 -2.66 7.12 1.72
C ASP A 79 -3.66 5.97 1.97
N ILE A 80 -3.83 5.04 1.01
CA ILE A 80 -4.74 3.89 1.09
C ILE A 80 -3.97 2.64 1.54
N TYR A 81 -4.48 1.94 2.55
CA TYR A 81 -3.88 0.75 3.15
C TYR A 81 -4.91 -0.37 3.34
N SER A 82 -4.45 -1.61 3.31
CA SER A 82 -5.19 -2.79 3.81
C SER A 82 -4.95 -2.97 5.32
N ILE A 83 -5.76 -3.83 5.94
CA ILE A 83 -5.60 -4.20 7.37
C ILE A 83 -4.44 -5.18 7.55
N GLU A 84 -4.09 -5.88 6.48
CA GLU A 84 -3.03 -6.89 6.43
C GLU A 84 -1.76 -6.46 7.17
N VAL A 85 -1.42 -7.25 8.18
CA VAL A 85 -0.14 -7.15 8.88
C VAL A 85 0.81 -8.14 8.21
N GLY A 86 1.39 -7.73 7.08
CA GLY A 86 2.49 -8.48 6.49
C GLY A 86 3.73 -8.33 7.36
N LEU A 87 4.22 -9.44 7.93
CA LEU A 87 5.55 -9.51 8.55
C LEU A 87 6.58 -9.01 7.53
N LEU A 88 7.23 -7.89 7.83
CA LEU A 88 8.53 -7.54 7.27
C LEU A 88 9.57 -8.44 7.93
N LEU A 89 9.61 -9.71 7.53
CA LEU A 89 10.74 -10.63 7.74
C LEU A 89 10.96 -11.44 6.46
#